data_AF-A0A2V5VWD2-F1
#
_entry.id   AF-A0A2V5VWD2-F1
#
_cell.length_a   1.000
_cell.length_b   1.000
_cell.length_c   1.000
_cell.angle_alpha   90.00
_cell.angle_beta   90.00
_cell.angle_gamma   90.00
#
_symmetry.space_group_name_H-M   'P 1'
#
loop_
_entity.id
_entity.type
_entity.pdbx_description
1 polymer ?
#
loop_
_entity_poly.entity_id
_entity_poly.type
_entity_poly.pdbx_seq_one_letter_code
_entity_poly.pdbx_strand_id
1 'polypeptide(L)'
;MRKLRSQSSELEQAIAGWHVEGPFLSSEPGFHGAHDPALMLDPEPEKIHQLRSLTENDALLLTLAPERKNALEAIALATSLGIKVS
;
A
#
# COMPACT_ATOMS: atom_id res chain seq x y z
N MET A 1 -10.85 -10.22 -4.31
CA MET A 1 -10.09 -10.99 -3.30
C MET A 1 -10.66 -10.86 -1.90
N ARG A 2 -10.81 -9.65 -1.32
CA ARG A 2 -11.39 -9.47 0.03
C ARG A 2 -12.73 -10.21 0.26
N LYS A 3 -13.69 -10.04 -0.66
CA LYS A 3 -15.00 -10.74 -0.59
C LYS A 3 -14.87 -12.27 -0.61
N LEU A 4 -13.89 -12.81 -1.34
CA LEU A 4 -13.65 -14.26 -1.39
C LEU A 4 -12.99 -14.75 -0.10
N ARG A 5 -12.02 -13.98 0.43
CA ARG A 5 -11.41 -14.23 1.74
C ARG A 5 -12.49 -14.28 2.82
N SER A 6 -13.40 -13.31 2.89
CA SER A 6 -14.42 -13.22 3.93
C SER A 6 -15.53 -14.29 3.86
N GLN A 7 -15.53 -15.13 2.83
CA GLN A 7 -16.48 -16.23 2.67
C GLN A 7 -15.91 -17.56 3.13
N SER A 8 -14.65 -17.62 3.57
CA SER A 8 -13.99 -18.83 4.04
C SER A 8 -13.19 -18.56 5.31
N SER A 9 -13.57 -19.22 6.41
CA SER A 9 -12.83 -19.13 7.67
C SER A 9 -11.38 -19.60 7.53
N GLU A 10 -11.09 -20.54 6.63
CA GLU A 10 -9.73 -21.00 6.35
C GLU A 10 -8.91 -19.89 5.69
N LEU A 11 -9.48 -19.19 4.69
CA LEU A 11 -8.81 -18.08 4.02
C LEU A 11 -8.63 -16.87 4.92
N GLU A 12 -9.60 -16.57 5.80
CA GLU A 12 -9.45 -15.49 6.80
C GLU A 12 -8.29 -15.75 7.76
N GLN A 13 -8.07 -17.01 8.15
CA GLN A 13 -6.95 -17.40 9.01
C GLN A 13 -5.61 -17.41 8.26
N ALA A 14 -5.60 -17.85 7.01
CA ALA A 14 -4.37 -17.96 6.22
C ALA A 14 -3.89 -16.61 5.64
N ILE A 15 -4.81 -15.68 5.36
CA ILE A 15 -4.52 -14.38 4.76
C ILE A 15 -4.81 -13.32 5.81
N ALA A 16 -3.78 -12.79 6.47
CA ALA A 16 -3.94 -11.80 7.55
C ALA A 16 -4.41 -10.42 7.04
N GLY A 17 -4.09 -10.08 5.79
CA GLY A 17 -4.37 -8.78 5.21
C GLY A 17 -3.66 -8.60 3.87
N TRP A 18 -3.26 -7.36 3.58
CA TRP A 18 -2.69 -6.98 2.29
C TRP A 18 -1.34 -6.29 2.48
N HIS A 19 -0.38 -6.67 1.65
CA HIS A 19 0.85 -5.93 1.48
C HIS A 19 0.84 -5.34 0.07
N VAL A 20 0.91 -4.02 -0.01
CA VAL A 20 0.94 -3.25 -1.25
C VAL A 20 2.36 -2.73 -1.43
N GLU A 21 3.11 -3.38 -2.30
CA GLU A 21 4.49 -3.02 -2.65
C GLU A 21 4.48 -2.27 -4.00
N GLY A 22 4.58 -0.94 -3.93
CA GLY A 22 4.32 -0.06 -5.08
C GLY A 22 2.83 0.31 -5.23
N PRO A 23 2.50 1.36 -6.01
CA PRO A 23 3.35 2.01 -7.01
C PRO A 23 4.17 3.20 -6.47
N PHE A 24 4.28 3.39 -5.16
CA PHE A 24 5.02 4.51 -4.56
C PHE A 24 6.50 4.21 -4.30
N LEU A 25 7.10 3.33 -5.11
CA LEU A 25 8.54 3.07 -5.05
C LEU A 25 9.28 4.14 -5.87
N SER A 26 10.59 4.21 -5.68
CA SER A 26 11.45 5.04 -6.50
C SER A 26 11.58 4.45 -7.91
N SER A 27 11.40 5.28 -8.93
CA SER A 27 11.61 4.92 -10.34
C SER A 27 13.09 4.84 -10.72
N GLU A 28 14.00 5.20 -9.82
CA GLU A 28 15.43 5.23 -10.08
C GLU A 28 16.01 3.82 -10.24
N PRO A 29 16.93 3.59 -11.20
CA PRO A 29 17.57 2.30 -11.40
C PRO A 29 18.19 1.76 -10.11
N GLY A 30 17.88 0.50 -9.79
CA GLY A 30 18.34 -0.17 -8.58
C GLY A 30 17.36 -0.13 -7.40
N PHE A 31 16.37 0.77 -7.41
CA PHE A 31 15.37 0.87 -6.34
C PHE A 31 14.04 0.19 -6.69
N HIS A 32 13.60 0.24 -7.95
CA HIS A 32 12.33 -0.37 -8.37
C HIS A 32 12.39 -1.89 -8.58
N GLY A 33 13.58 -2.51 -8.56
CA GLY A 33 13.74 -3.95 -8.73
C GLY A 33 13.01 -4.49 -9.97
N ALA A 34 12.13 -5.47 -9.77
CA ALA A 34 11.32 -6.07 -10.84
C ALA A 34 10.07 -5.26 -11.22
N HIS A 35 9.74 -4.19 -10.49
CA HIS A 35 8.61 -3.34 -10.83
C HIS A 35 8.92 -2.49 -12.07
N ASP A 36 7.90 -2.24 -12.89
CA ASP A 36 8.01 -1.34 -14.04
C ASP A 36 8.13 0.11 -13.55
N PRO A 37 9.28 0.79 -13.78
CA PRO A 37 9.48 2.16 -13.33
C PRO A 37 8.52 3.15 -13.99
N ALA A 38 7.97 2.83 -15.16
CA ALA A 38 7.01 3.70 -15.86
C ALA A 38 5.64 3.78 -15.17
N LEU A 39 5.35 2.87 -14.23
CA LEU A 39 4.10 2.82 -13.47
C LEU A 39 4.23 3.44 -12.07
N MET A 40 5.40 3.97 -11.71
CA MET A 40 5.61 4.59 -10.40
C MET A 40 4.86 5.92 -10.29
N LEU A 41 4.27 6.16 -9.13
CA LEU A 41 3.46 7.33 -8.85
C LEU A 41 4.00 8.06 -7.60
N ASP A 42 3.73 9.35 -7.51
CA ASP A 42 3.84 10.03 -6.22
C ASP A 42 2.67 9.61 -5.31
N PRO A 43 2.90 9.43 -4.00
CA PRO A 43 1.87 9.02 -3.04
C PRO A 43 0.92 10.18 -2.70
N GLU A 44 0.04 10.52 -3.63
CA GLU A 44 -0.97 11.56 -3.41
C GLU A 44 -2.00 11.13 -2.34
N PRO A 45 -2.50 12.04 -1.50
CA PRO A 45 -3.46 11.73 -0.43
C PRO A 45 -4.68 10.92 -0.88
N GLU A 46 -5.22 11.24 -2.06
CA GLU A 46 -6.36 10.54 -2.64
C GLU A 46 -6.08 9.04 -2.85
N LYS A 47 -4.85 8.68 -3.22
CA LYS A 47 -4.48 7.27 -3.40
C LYS A 47 -4.38 6.54 -2.06
N ILE A 48 -3.93 7.22 -1.00
CA ILE A 48 -3.90 6.65 0.35
C ILE A 48 -5.33 6.42 0.86
N HIS A 49 -6.23 7.39 0.66
CA HIS A 49 -7.65 7.23 0.98
C HIS A 49 -8.30 6.10 0.18
N GLN A 50 -7.99 6.01 -1.11
CA GLN A 50 -8.47 4.94 -1.98
C GLN A 50 -8.03 3.56 -1.47
N LEU A 51 -6.75 3.39 -1.11
CA LEU A 51 -6.24 2.15 -0.52
C LEU A 51 -7.00 1.79 0.76
N ARG A 52 -7.20 2.76 1.65
CA ARG A 52 -7.93 2.51 2.90
C ARG A 52 -9.38 2.12 2.62
N SER A 53 -10.06 2.81 1.71
CA SER A 53 -11.46 2.53 1.36
C SER A 53 -11.64 1.14 0.76
N LEU A 54 -10.71 0.68 -0.08
CA LEU A 54 -10.78 -0.65 -0.71
C LEU A 54 -10.54 -1.80 0.29
N THR A 55 -9.71 -1.54 1.29
CA THR A 55 -9.30 -2.53 2.29
C THR A 55 -10.12 -2.44 3.59
N GLU A 56 -10.95 -1.42 3.75
CA GLU A 56 -11.79 -1.16 4.93
C GLU A 56 -11.00 -1.26 6.24
N ASN A 57 -11.22 -2.29 7.04
CA ASN A 57 -10.54 -2.50 8.33
C ASN A 57 -9.46 -3.59 8.26
N ASP A 58 -9.18 -4.16 7.08
CA ASP A 58 -8.14 -5.17 6.92
C ASP A 58 -6.77 -4.60 7.30
N ALA A 59 -5.90 -5.46 7.85
CA ALA A 59 -4.50 -5.13 8.02
C ALA A 59 -3.90 -4.77 6.65
N LEU A 60 -3.23 -3.62 6.59
CA LEU A 60 -2.61 -3.11 5.37
C LEU A 60 -1.19 -2.65 5.69
N LEU A 61 -0.23 -3.25 4.99
CA LEU A 61 1.16 -2.82 4.92
C LEU A 61 1.39 -2.17 3.55
N LEU A 62 1.94 -0.96 3.54
CA LEU A 62 2.26 -0.21 2.34
C LEU A 62 3.76 0.03 2.27
N THR A 63 4.42 -0.44 1.21
CA THR A 63 5.81 -0.06 0.92
C THR A 63 5.83 1.26 0.17
N LEU A 64 6.60 2.22 0.67
CA LEU A 64 6.70 3.56 0.08
C LEU A 64 8.14 4.06 0.14
N ALA A 65 8.66 4.55 -0.98
CA ALA A 65 9.99 5.17 -1.03
C ALA A 65 9.93 6.59 -0.43
N PRO A 66 10.62 6.86 0.70
CA PRO A 66 10.49 8.11 1.45
C PRO A 66 11.02 9.36 0.71
N GLU A 67 11.81 9.18 -0.35
CA GLU A 67 12.34 10.24 -1.20
C GLU A 67 11.34 10.73 -2.28
N ARG A 68 10.20 10.05 -2.46
CA ARG A 68 9.15 10.48 -3.40
C ARG A 68 8.57 11.83 -2.97
N LYS A 69 8.05 12.59 -3.94
CA LYS A 69 7.37 13.84 -3.63
C LYS A 69 6.12 13.53 -2.81
N ASN A 70 5.85 14.33 -1.77
CA ASN A 70 4.72 14.16 -0.83
C ASN A 70 4.81 12.90 0.07
N ALA A 71 5.95 12.20 0.10
CA ALA A 71 6.09 10.95 0.85
C ALA A 71 5.84 11.10 2.36
N LEU A 72 6.39 12.15 2.99
CA LEU A 72 6.26 12.33 4.44
C LEU A 72 4.82 12.62 4.85
N GLU A 73 4.13 13.47 4.10
CA GLU A 73 2.70 13.76 4.29
C GLU A 73 1.85 12.51 4.06
N ALA A 74 2.19 11.71 3.05
CA ALA A 74 1.50 10.46 2.77
C ALA A 74 1.72 9.41 3.86
N ILE A 75 2.93 9.28 4.40
CA ILE A 75 3.25 8.40 5.53
C ILE A 75 2.44 8.81 6.77
N ALA A 76 2.40 10.11 7.08
CA ALA A 76 1.61 10.64 8.20
C ALA A 76 0.11 10.35 8.00
N LEU A 77 -0.42 10.56 6.79
CA LEU A 77 -1.81 10.23 6.48
C LEU A 77 -2.08 8.73 6.59
N ALA A 78 -1.27 7.89 5.98
CA ALA A 78 -1.43 6.44 6.00
C ALA A 78 -1.43 5.90 7.43
N THR A 79 -0.46 6.32 8.25
CA THR A 79 -0.38 5.93 9.66
C THR A 79 -1.59 6.42 10.47
N SER A 80 -2.11 7.62 10.20
CA SER A 80 -3.34 8.13 10.85
C SER A 80 -4.59 7.30 10.50
N LEU A 81 -4.59 6.64 9.33
CA LEU A 81 -5.64 5.74 8.85
C LEU A 81 -5.43 4.28 9.27
N GLY A 82 -4.46 4.01 10.15
CA GLY A 82 -4.15 2.66 10.64
C GLY A 82 -3.41 1.78 9.64
N ILE A 83 -2.84 2.37 8.58
CA ILE A 83 -1.97 1.66 7.62
C ILE A 83 -0.55 1.61 8.19
N LYS A 84 0.08 0.43 8.17
CA LYS A 84 1.50 0.31 8.46
C LYS A 84 2.30 0.66 7.22
N VAL A 85 3.37 1.43 7.39
CA VAL A 85 4.26 1.82 6.31
C VAL A 85 5.63 1.17 6.53
N SER A 86 6.21 0.61 5.47
CA SER A 86 7.57 0.08 5.41
C SER A 86 8.41 0.80 4.37
#